data_AF-A0A316BAJ1-F1
#
_entry.id   AF-A0A316BAJ1-F1
#
_cell.length_a   1.000
_cell.length_b   1.000
_cell.length_c   1.000
_cell.angle_alpha   90.00
_cell.angle_beta   90.00
_cell.angle_gamma   90.00
#
_symmetry.space_group_name_H-M   'P 1'
#
loop_
_entity.id
_entity.type
_entity.pdbx_description
1 polymer ?
#
loop_
_entity_poly.entity_id
_entity_poly.type
_entity_poly.pdbx_seq_one_letter_code
_entity_poly.pdbx_strand_id
1 'polypeptide(L)'
;MSVFKSVINHITGAFKVPKPYNWGYPLFFGSLGMGFSFLLLKLMFSGAFQFSSTSLIGCAVSVIVIVMFAFVVPSVLIAEKSGVCITGHYTGIGALILSFLSGAPVYLLKSSLHNIISTQWLRAGGSIVFPAVFYHVEGVSGQLLALEILIDTVIPAFGFSLFFLGAVWQGFSEKNRKWAFFFIPLFFAAFSFDFLDIIAILIIGWWLCMVRNHTGNIYGPILTLLGARITGILIDNVVSEVDLTTIRVYSDIPTTIYFSAVPAIVVAVILFAFFRKTLGEFHFTYSADIYGDSKKLEEGEGEKAESVLAGFNLTFLLGVLIIMAFWILLMKGVRL
;
A
#
# COMPACT_ATOMS: atom_id res chain seq x y z
N MET A 1 19.65 -20.89 -32.05
CA MET A 1 19.72 -20.29 -30.70
C MET A 1 19.11 -18.90 -30.78
N SER A 2 17.94 -18.70 -30.16
CA SER A 2 17.02 -17.62 -30.51
C SER A 2 17.53 -16.24 -30.10
N VAL A 3 17.20 -15.23 -30.89
CA VAL A 3 17.36 -13.79 -30.62
C VAL A 3 16.97 -13.44 -29.17
N PHE A 4 15.96 -14.14 -28.64
CA PHE A 4 15.51 -14.07 -27.26
C PHE A 4 16.61 -14.32 -26.23
N LYS A 5 17.49 -15.30 -26.46
CA LYS A 5 18.62 -15.62 -25.58
C LYS A 5 19.71 -14.53 -25.65
N SER A 6 19.88 -13.89 -26.81
CA SER A 6 20.81 -12.77 -26.99
C SER A 6 20.29 -11.49 -26.32
N VAL A 7 18.99 -11.22 -26.40
CA VAL A 7 18.33 -10.10 -25.71
C VAL A 7 18.38 -10.32 -24.20
N ILE A 8 18.06 -11.53 -23.72
CA ILE A 8 18.19 -11.88 -22.30
C ILE A 8 19.64 -11.68 -21.84
N ASN A 9 20.63 -12.20 -22.58
CA ASN A 9 22.05 -12.04 -22.23
C ASN A 9 22.53 -10.59 -22.27
N HIS A 10 21.99 -9.77 -23.17
CA HIS A 10 22.29 -8.34 -23.22
C HIS A 10 21.67 -7.59 -22.04
N ILE A 11 20.43 -7.94 -21.66
CA ILE A 11 19.76 -7.39 -20.47
C ILE A 11 20.47 -7.83 -19.19
N THR A 12 20.80 -9.13 -19.03
CA THR A 12 21.55 -9.60 -17.85
C THR A 12 22.99 -9.11 -17.83
N GLY A 13 23.61 -8.85 -18.98
CA GLY A 13 24.94 -8.23 -19.07
C GLY A 13 24.94 -6.74 -18.74
N ALA A 14 23.97 -5.98 -19.26
CA ALA A 14 23.86 -4.53 -19.08
C ALA A 14 23.31 -4.15 -17.71
N PHE A 15 22.34 -4.90 -17.18
CA PHE A 15 21.76 -4.63 -15.86
C PHE A 15 22.46 -5.37 -14.71
N LYS A 16 23.39 -6.30 -15.03
CA LYS A 16 23.82 -7.39 -14.13
C LYS A 16 22.60 -8.22 -13.68
N VAL A 17 22.78 -9.50 -13.35
CA VAL A 17 21.68 -10.26 -12.72
C VAL A 17 21.22 -9.47 -11.49
N PRO A 18 19.90 -9.28 -11.26
CA PRO A 18 19.42 -8.57 -10.09
C PRO A 18 20.06 -9.19 -8.85
N LYS A 19 21.05 -8.52 -8.29
CA LYS A 19 21.52 -8.86 -6.95
C LYS A 19 20.36 -8.44 -6.06
N PRO A 20 19.76 -9.35 -5.29
CA PRO A 20 18.61 -9.00 -4.45
C PRO A 20 18.94 -7.93 -3.38
N TYR A 21 20.23 -7.54 -3.28
CA TYR A 21 20.78 -6.55 -2.36
C TYR A 21 20.80 -5.11 -2.88
N ASN A 22 20.21 -4.84 -4.05
CA ASN A 22 20.16 -3.50 -4.64
C ASN A 22 18.73 -2.94 -4.61
N TRP A 23 18.45 -2.05 -3.66
CA TRP A 23 17.14 -1.42 -3.39
C TRP A 23 16.47 -0.81 -4.62
N GLY A 24 17.25 -0.46 -5.65
CA GLY A 24 16.70 -0.01 -6.91
C GLY A 24 15.88 -1.03 -7.67
N TYR A 25 16.00 -2.34 -7.40
CA TYR A 25 15.27 -3.37 -8.13
C TYR A 25 13.80 -3.44 -7.75
N PRO A 26 13.40 -3.57 -6.48
CA PRO A 26 11.99 -3.50 -6.10
C PRO A 26 11.35 -2.21 -6.64
N LEU A 27 11.98 -1.05 -6.41
CA LEU A 27 11.45 0.22 -6.89
C LEU A 27 11.26 0.23 -8.42
N PHE A 28 12.27 -0.22 -9.16
CA PHE A 28 12.22 -0.29 -10.63
C PHE A 28 11.16 -1.26 -11.14
N PHE A 29 11.08 -2.48 -10.59
CA PHE A 29 10.10 -3.48 -11.00
C PHE A 29 8.68 -3.05 -10.65
N GLY A 30 8.46 -2.46 -9.47
CA GLY A 30 7.15 -1.88 -9.12
C GLY A 30 6.76 -0.75 -10.07
N SER A 31 7.72 0.12 -10.43
CA SER A 31 7.49 1.23 -11.37
C SER A 31 7.19 0.73 -12.79
N LEU A 32 7.91 -0.28 -13.28
CA LEU A 32 7.65 -0.90 -14.57
C LEU A 32 6.33 -1.65 -14.59
N GLY A 33 6.03 -2.41 -13.52
CA GLY A 33 4.77 -3.11 -13.36
C GLY A 33 3.60 -2.13 -13.41
N MET A 34 3.71 -1.00 -12.70
CA MET A 34 2.73 0.08 -12.77
C MET A 34 2.64 0.70 -14.18
N GLY A 35 3.76 0.94 -14.86
CA GLY A 35 3.73 1.48 -16.22
C GLY A 35 3.11 0.52 -17.24
N PHE A 36 3.35 -0.78 -17.07
CA PHE A 36 2.67 -1.82 -17.85
C PHE A 36 1.17 -1.83 -17.55
N SER A 37 0.79 -1.74 -16.29
CA SER A 37 -0.61 -1.63 -15.88
C SER A 37 -1.28 -0.40 -16.49
N PHE A 38 -0.64 0.78 -16.46
CA PHE A 38 -1.14 2.00 -17.11
C PHE A 38 -1.36 1.81 -18.61
N LEU A 39 -0.39 1.24 -19.32
CA LEU A 39 -0.52 1.00 -20.76
C LEU A 39 -1.64 0.00 -21.07
N LEU A 40 -1.81 -1.02 -20.22
CA LEU A 40 -2.85 -2.01 -20.36
C LEU A 40 -4.24 -1.41 -20.11
N LEU A 41 -4.42 -0.57 -19.08
CA LEU A 41 -5.66 0.16 -18.84
C LEU A 41 -6.01 1.08 -20.01
N LYS A 42 -5.03 1.86 -20.47
CA LYS A 42 -5.21 2.74 -21.62
C LYS A 42 -5.62 1.95 -22.87
N LEU A 43 -5.04 0.76 -23.09
CA LEU A 43 -5.44 -0.12 -24.19
C LEU A 43 -6.87 -0.65 -24.00
N MET A 44 -7.22 -1.09 -22.79
CA MET A 44 -8.56 -1.60 -22.46
C MET A 44 -9.65 -0.54 -22.65
N PHE A 45 -9.39 0.70 -22.23
CA PHE A 45 -10.36 1.81 -22.31
C PHE A 45 -10.24 2.66 -23.59
N SER A 46 -9.28 2.38 -24.47
CA SER A 46 -9.16 3.06 -25.78
C SER A 46 -10.21 2.64 -26.83
N GLY A 47 -11.18 1.81 -26.44
CA GLY A 47 -12.23 1.30 -27.33
C GLY A 47 -11.98 -0.10 -27.91
N ALA A 48 -10.87 -0.75 -27.55
CA ALA A 48 -10.61 -2.15 -27.93
C ALA A 48 -11.56 -3.14 -27.23
N PHE A 49 -12.02 -2.80 -26.01
CA PHE A 49 -13.02 -3.54 -25.27
C PHE A 49 -14.21 -2.63 -24.93
N GLN A 50 -15.45 -3.16 -25.02
CA GLN A 50 -16.68 -2.41 -24.72
C GLN A 50 -16.97 -2.28 -23.21
N PHE A 51 -15.94 -2.09 -22.38
CA PHE A 51 -16.16 -1.83 -20.96
C PHE A 51 -16.33 -0.33 -20.74
N SER A 52 -17.44 0.06 -20.10
CA SER A 52 -17.58 1.43 -19.58
C SER A 52 -16.51 1.68 -18.53
N SER A 53 -15.90 2.87 -18.52
CA SER A 53 -14.98 3.33 -17.47
C SER A 53 -15.64 3.42 -16.10
N THR A 54 -16.97 3.27 -16.02
CA THR A 54 -17.78 3.23 -14.80
C THR A 54 -18.34 1.83 -14.48
N SER A 55 -17.92 0.77 -15.19
CA SER A 55 -18.31 -0.62 -14.88
C SER A 55 -17.52 -1.24 -13.71
N LEU A 56 -18.15 -1.49 -12.57
CA LEU A 56 -17.51 -2.12 -11.40
C LEU A 56 -16.82 -3.46 -11.73
N ILE A 57 -17.37 -4.24 -12.68
CA ILE A 57 -16.77 -5.51 -13.13
C ILE A 57 -15.50 -5.25 -13.94
N GLY A 58 -15.53 -4.29 -14.86
CA GLY A 58 -14.34 -3.86 -15.62
C GLY A 58 -13.24 -3.32 -14.68
N CYS A 59 -13.65 -2.62 -13.63
CA CYS A 59 -12.77 -2.21 -12.55
C CYS A 59 -12.11 -3.38 -11.84
N ALA A 60 -12.90 -4.39 -11.49
CA ALA A 60 -12.42 -5.54 -10.71
C ALA A 60 -11.29 -6.25 -11.45
N VAL A 61 -11.52 -6.53 -12.73
CA VAL A 61 -10.55 -7.19 -13.60
C VAL A 61 -9.31 -6.31 -13.74
N SER A 62 -9.51 -5.01 -13.95
CA SER A 62 -8.43 -4.03 -14.06
C SER A 62 -7.56 -3.99 -12.81
N VAL A 63 -8.16 -3.87 -11.61
CA VAL A 63 -7.44 -3.83 -10.33
C VAL A 63 -6.70 -5.12 -10.05
N ILE A 64 -7.29 -6.29 -10.34
CA ILE A 64 -6.58 -7.58 -10.23
C ILE A 64 -5.34 -7.56 -11.12
N VAL A 65 -5.48 -7.17 -12.38
CA VAL A 65 -4.38 -7.12 -13.34
C VAL A 65 -3.30 -6.13 -12.87
N ILE A 66 -3.70 -4.93 -12.44
CA ILE A 66 -2.78 -3.91 -11.90
C ILE A 66 -1.99 -4.50 -10.73
N VAL A 67 -2.70 -5.02 -9.72
CA VAL A 67 -2.07 -5.52 -8.49
C VAL A 67 -1.17 -6.73 -8.78
N MET A 68 -1.60 -7.61 -9.68
CA MET A 68 -0.81 -8.77 -10.10
C MET A 68 0.52 -8.34 -10.75
N PHE A 69 0.49 -7.44 -11.73
CA PHE A 69 1.69 -7.03 -12.46
C PHE A 69 2.57 -6.03 -11.69
N ALA A 70 1.96 -5.11 -10.94
CA ALA A 70 2.69 -4.07 -10.19
C ALA A 70 3.31 -4.60 -8.90
N PHE A 71 2.66 -5.55 -8.21
CA PHE A 71 3.06 -5.95 -6.86
C PHE A 71 3.30 -7.46 -6.72
N VAL A 72 2.37 -8.32 -7.13
CA VAL A 72 2.47 -9.77 -6.87
C VAL A 72 3.60 -10.42 -7.67
N VAL A 73 3.63 -10.23 -8.99
CA VAL A 73 4.66 -10.83 -9.87
C VAL A 73 6.08 -10.38 -9.47
N PRO A 74 6.36 -9.07 -9.29
CA PRO A 74 7.66 -8.63 -8.78
C PRO A 74 8.04 -9.29 -7.46
N SER A 75 7.09 -9.42 -6.54
CA SER A 75 7.36 -10.03 -5.25
C SER A 75 7.74 -11.50 -5.34
N VAL A 76 7.01 -12.29 -6.12
CA VAL A 76 7.28 -13.73 -6.29
C VAL A 76 8.66 -13.94 -6.92
N LEU A 77 9.01 -13.13 -7.93
CA LEU A 77 10.32 -13.19 -8.58
C LEU A 77 11.47 -12.82 -7.62
N ILE A 78 11.24 -11.85 -6.72
CA ILE A 78 12.20 -11.50 -5.66
C ILE A 78 12.29 -12.65 -4.65
N ALA A 79 11.17 -13.24 -4.22
CA ALA A 79 11.12 -14.36 -3.29
C ALA A 79 11.93 -15.56 -3.76
N GLU A 80 11.62 -16.02 -4.97
CA GLU A 80 12.15 -17.26 -5.55
C GLU A 80 13.67 -17.19 -5.67
N LYS A 81 14.20 -16.04 -6.08
CA LYS A 81 15.64 -15.84 -6.26
C LYS A 81 16.39 -15.53 -4.97
N SER A 82 15.72 -14.97 -3.97
CA SER A 82 16.37 -14.57 -2.71
C SER A 82 16.24 -15.63 -1.62
N GLY A 83 15.40 -16.66 -1.81
CA GLY A 83 15.13 -17.69 -0.78
C GLY A 83 14.43 -17.14 0.46
N VAL A 84 13.74 -16.00 0.34
CA VAL A 84 13.20 -15.24 1.47
C VAL A 84 11.76 -15.67 1.77
N CYS A 85 11.44 -15.87 3.05
CA CYS A 85 10.06 -16.11 3.51
C CYS A 85 9.25 -14.80 3.51
N ILE A 86 8.56 -14.52 2.41
CA ILE A 86 7.74 -13.29 2.23
C ILE A 86 6.57 -13.25 3.21
N THR A 87 5.90 -14.37 3.45
CA THR A 87 4.69 -14.44 4.28
C THR A 87 4.98 -14.23 5.77
N GLY A 88 6.20 -14.55 6.21
CA GLY A 88 6.61 -14.50 7.61
C GLY A 88 6.06 -15.66 8.45
N HIS A 89 6.05 -15.47 9.76
CA HIS A 89 5.71 -16.50 10.75
C HIS A 89 4.31 -16.29 11.34
N TYR A 90 3.63 -17.39 11.65
CA TYR A 90 2.33 -17.33 12.28
C TYR A 90 2.47 -16.99 13.78
N THR A 91 1.87 -15.88 14.21
CA THR A 91 1.93 -15.39 15.60
C THR A 91 0.63 -15.59 16.38
N GLY A 92 -0.21 -16.52 15.94
CA GLY A 92 -1.48 -16.83 16.59
C GLY A 92 -2.64 -15.90 16.22
N ILE A 93 -3.86 -16.37 16.50
CA ILE A 93 -5.12 -15.67 16.17
C ILE A 93 -5.26 -14.36 16.96
N GLY A 94 -4.79 -14.31 18.21
CA GLY A 94 -4.89 -13.11 19.05
C GLY A 94 -4.18 -11.90 18.44
N ALA A 95 -2.96 -12.07 17.93
CA ALA A 95 -2.22 -11.03 17.23
C ALA A 95 -2.94 -10.56 15.95
N LEU A 96 -3.57 -11.49 15.22
CA LEU A 96 -4.34 -11.18 14.01
C LEU A 96 -5.62 -10.39 14.33
N ILE A 97 -6.33 -10.73 15.41
CA ILE A 97 -7.50 -9.97 15.89
C ILE A 97 -7.07 -8.56 16.32
N LEU A 98 -5.98 -8.42 17.09
CA LEU A 98 -5.46 -7.10 17.47
C LEU A 98 -5.05 -6.27 16.25
N SER A 99 -4.45 -6.91 15.24
CA SER A 99 -4.09 -6.25 13.98
C SER A 99 -5.34 -5.76 13.25
N PHE A 100 -6.39 -6.58 13.17
CA PHE A 100 -7.68 -6.21 12.60
C PHE A 100 -8.31 -5.02 13.34
N LEU A 101 -8.39 -5.08 14.68
CA LEU A 101 -8.95 -4.02 15.51
C LEU A 101 -8.13 -2.72 15.43
N SER A 102 -6.81 -2.82 15.21
CA SER A 102 -5.97 -1.64 14.95
C SER A 102 -6.27 -0.95 13.61
N GLY A 103 -7.14 -1.52 12.77
CA GLY A 103 -7.71 -0.86 11.61
C GLY A 103 -8.62 0.33 11.97
N ALA A 104 -9.26 0.30 13.14
CA ALA A 104 -10.14 1.39 13.57
C ALA A 104 -9.44 2.75 13.69
N PRO A 105 -8.31 2.88 14.42
CA PRO A 105 -7.56 4.13 14.44
C PRO A 105 -6.96 4.51 13.08
N VAL A 106 -6.64 3.52 12.21
CA VAL A 106 -6.21 3.78 10.83
C VAL A 106 -7.30 4.50 10.04
N TYR A 107 -8.55 4.01 10.09
CA TYR A 107 -9.67 4.66 9.41
C TYR A 107 -9.94 6.06 9.96
N LEU A 108 -10.04 6.20 11.29
CA LEU A 108 -10.29 7.49 11.94
C LEU A 108 -9.25 8.54 11.54
N LEU A 109 -7.97 8.16 11.53
CA LEU A 109 -6.90 9.06 11.14
C LEU A 109 -6.94 9.36 9.64
N LYS A 110 -7.17 8.36 8.78
CA LYS A 110 -7.30 8.56 7.33
C LYS A 110 -8.43 9.55 7.00
N SER A 111 -9.65 9.23 7.40
CA SER A 111 -10.85 10.02 7.11
C SER A 111 -10.71 11.45 7.66
N SER A 112 -10.19 11.60 8.88
CA SER A 112 -10.00 12.93 9.47
C SER A 112 -8.95 13.78 8.76
N LEU A 113 -7.82 13.18 8.37
CA LEU A 113 -6.77 13.90 7.64
C LEU A 113 -7.22 14.22 6.21
N HIS A 114 -7.86 13.27 5.53
CA HIS A 114 -8.50 13.49 4.23
C HIS A 114 -9.40 14.73 4.29
N ASN A 115 -10.33 14.73 5.25
CA ASN A 115 -11.29 15.80 5.43
C ASN A 115 -10.62 17.16 5.67
N ILE A 116 -9.61 17.22 6.54
CA ILE A 116 -8.88 18.45 6.81
C ILE A 116 -8.09 18.93 5.58
N ILE A 117 -7.34 18.03 4.93
CA ILE A 117 -6.46 18.37 3.80
C ILE A 117 -7.30 18.78 2.58
N SER A 118 -8.31 18.00 2.21
CA SER A 118 -9.24 18.30 1.11
C SER A 118 -9.89 19.66 1.31
N THR A 119 -10.33 19.97 2.53
CA THR A 119 -10.95 21.25 2.83
C THR A 119 -9.95 22.42 2.73
N GLN A 120 -8.73 22.27 3.26
CA GLN A 120 -7.70 23.32 3.16
C GLN A 120 -7.22 23.52 1.72
N TRP A 121 -7.12 22.45 0.94
CA TRP A 121 -6.75 22.49 -0.48
C TRP A 121 -7.76 23.29 -1.30
N LEU A 122 -9.05 22.99 -1.14
CA LEU A 122 -10.13 23.72 -1.80
C LEU A 122 -10.20 25.18 -1.33
N ARG A 123 -9.94 25.45 -0.04
CA ARG A 123 -9.87 26.81 0.50
C ARG A 123 -8.70 27.62 -0.08
N ALA A 124 -7.59 26.97 -0.39
CA ALA A 124 -6.45 27.60 -1.08
C ALA A 124 -6.70 27.85 -2.58
N GLY A 125 -7.88 27.49 -3.10
CA GLY A 125 -8.23 27.64 -4.51
C GLY A 125 -7.71 26.49 -5.39
N GLY A 126 -7.25 25.39 -4.81
CA GLY A 126 -6.84 24.22 -5.54
C GLY A 126 -8.03 23.51 -6.18
N SER A 127 -7.89 23.11 -7.45
CA SER A 127 -8.84 22.20 -8.09
C SER A 127 -8.45 20.75 -7.79
N ILE A 128 -9.42 19.88 -7.55
CA ILE A 128 -9.19 18.44 -7.41
C ILE A 128 -9.27 17.83 -8.81
N VAL A 129 -8.14 17.32 -9.30
CA VAL A 129 -8.08 16.63 -10.60
C VAL A 129 -8.35 15.15 -10.35
N PHE A 130 -9.53 14.69 -10.79
CA PHE A 130 -9.92 13.29 -10.64
C PHE A 130 -9.18 12.39 -11.64
N PRO A 131 -8.53 11.31 -11.17
CA PRO A 131 -8.27 10.16 -12.03
C PRO A 131 -9.61 9.61 -12.53
N ALA A 132 -9.75 9.40 -13.83
CA ALA A 132 -11.01 9.00 -14.47
C ALA A 132 -11.48 7.55 -14.16
N VAL A 133 -10.86 6.88 -13.18
CA VAL A 133 -11.08 5.46 -12.84
C VAL A 133 -11.78 5.32 -11.47
N PHE A 134 -12.58 6.30 -11.09
CA PHE A 134 -13.47 6.19 -9.93
C PHE A 134 -14.88 5.82 -10.37
N TYR A 135 -15.44 4.80 -9.72
CA TYR A 135 -16.74 4.24 -10.02
C TYR A 135 -17.77 4.92 -9.14
N HIS A 136 -18.73 5.59 -9.76
CA HIS A 136 -19.93 6.06 -9.08
C HIS A 136 -20.88 4.88 -8.90
N VAL A 137 -21.09 4.42 -7.66
CA VAL A 137 -22.02 3.33 -7.36
C VAL A 137 -23.30 3.92 -6.79
N GLU A 138 -24.32 4.08 -7.63
CA GLU A 138 -25.69 4.34 -7.18
C GLU A 138 -26.38 3.00 -6.86
N GLY A 139 -26.75 2.81 -5.59
CA GLY A 139 -27.53 1.66 -5.13
C GLY A 139 -26.67 0.46 -4.72
N VAL A 140 -26.36 0.37 -3.44
CA VAL A 140 -25.53 -0.70 -2.88
C VAL A 140 -26.39 -1.94 -2.64
N SER A 141 -26.31 -2.94 -3.54
CA SER A 141 -26.69 -4.30 -3.19
C SER A 141 -25.56 -4.95 -2.36
N GLY A 142 -25.87 -5.90 -1.48
CA GLY A 142 -24.84 -6.56 -0.66
C GLY A 142 -23.73 -7.24 -1.48
N GLN A 143 -24.05 -7.67 -2.71
CA GLN A 143 -23.08 -8.24 -3.65
C GLN A 143 -22.15 -7.16 -4.25
N LEU A 144 -22.69 -5.97 -4.55
CA LEU A 144 -21.90 -4.82 -5.00
C LEU A 144 -20.95 -4.36 -3.91
N LEU A 145 -21.41 -4.29 -2.65
CA LEU A 145 -20.56 -3.95 -1.50
C LEU A 145 -19.42 -4.96 -1.31
N ALA A 146 -19.71 -6.25 -1.42
CA ALA A 146 -18.67 -7.28 -1.29
C ALA A 146 -17.63 -7.17 -2.40
N LEU A 147 -18.07 -6.91 -3.63
CA LEU A 147 -17.19 -6.71 -4.77
C LEU A 147 -16.35 -5.44 -4.61
N GLU A 148 -16.95 -4.34 -4.14
CA GLU A 148 -16.25 -3.10 -3.82
C GLU A 148 -15.18 -3.30 -2.74
N ILE A 149 -15.49 -3.96 -1.63
CA ILE A 149 -14.50 -4.29 -0.58
C ILE A 149 -13.36 -5.13 -1.15
N LEU A 150 -13.67 -6.07 -2.03
CA LEU A 150 -12.66 -6.93 -2.66
C LEU A 150 -11.69 -6.12 -3.53
N ILE A 151 -12.24 -5.22 -4.36
CA ILE A 151 -11.49 -4.41 -5.34
C ILE A 151 -10.73 -3.28 -4.65
N ASP A 152 -11.36 -2.55 -3.75
CA ASP A 152 -10.78 -1.34 -3.16
C ASP A 152 -9.88 -1.64 -1.97
N THR A 153 -10.11 -2.76 -1.29
CA THR A 153 -9.39 -3.07 -0.05
C THR A 153 -8.63 -4.39 -0.13
N VAL A 154 -9.30 -5.52 -0.34
CA VAL A 154 -8.65 -6.84 -0.14
C VAL A 154 -7.53 -7.10 -1.14
N ILE A 155 -7.79 -6.94 -2.44
CA ILE A 155 -6.80 -7.21 -3.49
C ILE A 155 -5.62 -6.23 -3.37
N PRO A 156 -5.84 -4.90 -3.29
CA PRO A 156 -4.74 -3.96 -3.08
C PRO A 156 -3.98 -4.24 -1.78
N ALA A 157 -4.66 -4.47 -0.66
CA ALA A 157 -4.02 -4.75 0.63
C ALA A 157 -3.11 -5.98 0.54
N PHE A 158 -3.55 -7.03 -0.17
CA PHE A 158 -2.74 -8.22 -0.41
C PHE A 158 -1.50 -7.90 -1.25
N GLY A 159 -1.65 -7.22 -2.39
CA GLY A 159 -0.55 -6.82 -3.24
C GLY A 159 0.48 -5.94 -2.52
N PHE A 160 0.00 -4.89 -1.85
CA PHE A 160 0.83 -3.96 -1.08
C PHE A 160 1.56 -4.68 0.06
N SER A 161 0.86 -5.51 0.83
CA SER A 161 1.48 -6.22 1.95
C SER A 161 2.50 -7.26 1.48
N LEU A 162 2.23 -7.95 0.39
CA LEU A 162 3.13 -8.96 -0.17
C LEU A 162 4.40 -8.29 -0.74
N PHE A 163 4.26 -7.17 -1.44
CA PHE A 163 5.39 -6.45 -2.03
C PHE A 163 6.18 -5.64 -1.00
N PHE A 164 5.55 -4.69 -0.31
CA PHE A 164 6.27 -3.79 0.60
C PHE A 164 6.59 -4.44 1.94
N LEU A 165 5.64 -5.14 2.56
CA LEU A 165 5.78 -5.70 3.90
C LEU A 165 6.29 -7.16 3.89
N GLY A 166 6.31 -7.78 2.72
CA GLY A 166 6.87 -9.09 2.47
C GLY A 166 8.23 -8.98 1.78
N ALA A 167 8.25 -8.70 0.48
CA ALA A 167 9.48 -8.70 -0.32
C ALA A 167 10.47 -7.60 0.09
N VAL A 168 10.02 -6.35 0.21
CA VAL A 168 10.90 -5.20 0.54
C VAL A 168 11.31 -5.22 2.02
N TRP A 169 10.38 -5.47 2.93
CA TRP A 169 10.65 -5.54 4.38
C TRP A 169 11.73 -6.56 4.72
N GLN A 170 11.66 -7.77 4.14
CA GLN A 170 12.63 -8.82 4.41
C GLN A 170 14.02 -8.54 3.85
N GLY A 171 14.13 -7.60 2.88
CA GLY A 171 15.42 -7.10 2.41
C GLY A 171 16.20 -6.31 3.48
N PHE A 172 15.52 -5.77 4.50
CA PHE A 172 16.16 -5.03 5.59
C PHE A 172 16.74 -5.97 6.65
N SER A 173 18.06 -5.94 6.82
CA SER A 173 18.74 -6.56 7.95
C SER A 173 18.30 -5.94 9.29
N GLU A 174 18.42 -6.68 10.40
CA GLU A 174 18.05 -6.20 11.74
C GLU A 174 18.68 -4.84 12.08
N LYS A 175 19.96 -4.65 11.71
CA LYS A 175 20.70 -3.39 11.93
C LYS A 175 20.08 -2.22 11.17
N ASN A 176 19.52 -2.48 10.00
CA ASN A 176 18.92 -1.48 9.11
C ASN A 176 17.39 -1.39 9.22
N ARG A 177 16.74 -2.16 10.09
CA ARG A 177 15.27 -2.21 10.21
C ARG A 177 14.65 -0.84 10.50
N LYS A 178 15.38 0.06 11.18
CA LYS A 178 14.96 1.46 11.40
C LYS A 178 14.71 2.23 10.10
N TRP A 179 15.49 1.95 9.05
CA TRP A 179 15.32 2.56 7.74
C TRP A 179 14.10 2.02 7.00
N ALA A 180 13.67 0.79 7.27
CA ALA A 180 12.45 0.21 6.71
C ALA A 180 11.22 1.05 7.08
N PHE A 181 11.14 1.52 8.34
CA PHE A 181 10.10 2.42 8.83
C PHE A 181 10.05 3.79 8.15
N PHE A 182 11.07 4.16 7.39
CA PHE A 182 11.10 5.40 6.62
C PHE A 182 10.84 5.15 5.12
N PHE A 183 11.58 4.21 4.52
CA PHE A 183 11.50 3.97 3.07
C PHE A 183 10.21 3.28 2.65
N ILE A 184 9.70 2.32 3.44
CA ILE A 184 8.48 1.60 3.06
C ILE A 184 7.28 2.55 3.05
N PRO A 185 7.02 3.37 4.08
CA PRO A 185 5.93 4.34 4.01
C PRO A 185 6.10 5.35 2.88
N LEU A 186 7.34 5.80 2.63
CA LEU A 186 7.64 6.73 1.54
C LEU A 186 7.31 6.12 0.17
N PHE A 187 7.73 4.88 -0.09
CA PHE A 187 7.37 4.20 -1.33
C PHE A 187 5.88 3.91 -1.40
N PHE A 188 5.26 3.51 -0.29
CA PHE A 188 3.83 3.28 -0.24
C PHE A 188 3.04 4.54 -0.65
N ALA A 189 3.43 5.71 -0.14
CA ALA A 189 2.88 7.00 -0.56
C ALA A 189 3.22 7.36 -2.02
N ALA A 190 4.42 7.03 -2.49
CA ALA A 190 4.80 7.29 -3.88
C ALA A 190 4.00 6.45 -4.89
N PHE A 191 3.59 5.23 -4.50
CA PHE A 191 2.81 4.31 -5.33
C PHE A 191 1.30 4.38 -5.11
N SER A 192 0.80 5.18 -4.16
CA SER A 192 -0.64 5.37 -3.97
C SER A 192 -1.26 6.36 -4.96
N PHE A 193 -0.45 7.29 -5.49
CA PHE A 193 -0.87 8.33 -6.42
C PHE A 193 -2.03 9.22 -5.92
N ASP A 194 -2.20 9.28 -4.60
CA ASP A 194 -3.18 10.12 -3.93
C ASP A 194 -2.46 11.28 -3.26
N PHE A 195 -2.55 12.45 -3.88
CA PHE A 195 -1.93 13.67 -3.37
C PHE A 195 -2.59 14.15 -2.07
N LEU A 196 -3.91 14.03 -1.96
CA LEU A 196 -4.68 14.56 -0.84
C LEU A 196 -4.45 13.71 0.41
N ASP A 197 -4.33 12.40 0.23
CA ASP A 197 -4.12 11.47 1.34
C ASP A 197 -2.65 11.18 1.66
N ILE A 198 -1.68 11.86 1.02
CA ILE A 198 -0.25 11.50 1.15
C ILE A 198 0.23 11.44 2.60
N ILE A 199 -0.20 12.39 3.45
CA ILE A 199 0.16 12.44 4.87
C ILE A 199 -0.47 11.27 5.62
N ALA A 200 -1.75 10.97 5.36
CA ALA A 200 -2.44 9.84 5.95
C ALA A 200 -1.74 8.53 5.55
N ILE A 201 -1.41 8.36 4.27
CA ILE A 201 -0.78 7.16 3.72
C ILE A 201 0.62 6.94 4.31
N LEU A 202 1.40 8.00 4.54
CA LEU A 202 2.67 7.90 5.25
C LEU A 202 2.50 7.38 6.69
N ILE A 203 1.52 7.90 7.43
CA ILE A 203 1.24 7.46 8.80
C ILE A 203 0.73 6.01 8.81
N ILE A 204 -0.15 5.66 7.88
CA ILE A 204 -0.66 4.29 7.71
C ILE A 204 0.48 3.34 7.37
N GLY A 205 1.32 3.67 6.40
CA GLY A 205 2.49 2.87 6.02
C GLY A 205 3.41 2.64 7.22
N TRP A 206 3.64 3.67 8.04
CA TRP A 206 4.42 3.54 9.27
C TRP A 206 3.75 2.60 10.29
N TRP A 207 2.44 2.71 10.46
CA TRP A 207 1.68 1.80 11.32
C TRP A 207 1.73 0.35 10.82
N LEU A 208 1.55 0.12 9.53
CA LEU A 208 1.63 -1.22 8.94
C LEU A 208 3.02 -1.85 9.10
N CYS A 209 4.09 -1.05 9.02
CA CYS A 209 5.44 -1.51 9.37
C CYS A 209 5.54 -1.93 10.84
N MET A 210 4.89 -1.19 11.76
CA MET A 210 4.84 -1.54 13.18
C MET A 210 4.09 -2.86 13.38
N VAL A 211 2.88 -2.97 12.82
CA VAL A 211 2.09 -4.21 12.86
C VAL A 211 2.92 -5.37 12.32
N ARG A 212 3.55 -5.23 11.14
CA ARG A 212 4.40 -6.27 10.54
C ARG A 212 5.57 -6.69 11.44
N ASN A 213 6.18 -5.74 12.15
CA ASN A 213 7.29 -6.00 13.06
C ASN A 213 6.85 -6.80 14.30
N HIS A 214 5.66 -6.53 14.83
CA HIS A 214 5.14 -7.21 16.02
C HIS A 214 4.39 -8.52 15.71
N THR A 215 3.73 -8.62 14.56
CA THR A 215 3.03 -9.84 14.13
C THR A 215 3.93 -10.81 13.39
N GLY A 216 5.10 -10.40 12.92
CA GLY A 216 5.98 -11.33 12.22
C GLY A 216 5.43 -11.90 10.90
N ASN A 217 4.25 -11.48 10.41
CA ASN A 217 3.63 -11.90 9.15
C ASN A 217 2.97 -10.76 8.38
N ILE A 218 2.71 -11.02 7.09
CA ILE A 218 2.01 -10.08 6.19
C ILE A 218 0.50 -10.02 6.42
N TYR A 219 -0.08 -11.02 7.10
CA TYR A 219 -1.52 -11.10 7.34
C TYR A 219 -2.00 -10.04 8.33
N GLY A 220 -1.18 -9.68 9.32
CA GLY A 220 -1.48 -8.58 10.25
C GLY A 220 -1.82 -7.28 9.52
N PRO A 221 -0.90 -6.74 8.70
CA PRO A 221 -1.16 -5.55 7.89
C PRO A 221 -2.39 -5.65 6.95
N ILE A 222 -2.61 -6.80 6.31
CA ILE A 222 -3.79 -7.04 5.46
C ILE A 222 -5.07 -6.89 6.29
N LEU A 223 -5.11 -7.52 7.47
CA LEU A 223 -6.25 -7.45 8.38
C LEU A 223 -6.43 -6.05 8.95
N THR A 224 -5.37 -5.28 9.19
CA THR A 224 -5.46 -3.88 9.60
C THR A 224 -6.15 -3.03 8.53
N LEU A 225 -5.80 -3.19 7.25
CA LEU A 225 -6.44 -2.47 6.15
C LEU A 225 -7.90 -2.89 5.97
N LEU A 226 -8.20 -4.19 6.08
CA LEU A 226 -9.57 -4.70 6.05
C LEU A 226 -10.40 -4.17 7.22
N GLY A 227 -9.83 -4.17 8.43
CA GLY A 227 -10.45 -3.63 9.63
C GLY A 227 -10.70 -2.14 9.52
N ALA A 228 -9.82 -1.39 8.86
CA ALA A 228 -10.03 0.02 8.57
C ALA A 228 -11.25 0.23 7.64
N ARG A 229 -11.36 -0.54 6.56
CA ARG A 229 -12.54 -0.44 5.66
C ARG A 229 -13.84 -0.80 6.37
N ILE A 230 -13.84 -1.89 7.14
CA ILE A 230 -15.03 -2.31 7.89
C ILE A 230 -15.40 -1.26 8.95
N THR A 231 -14.40 -0.70 9.63
CA THR A 231 -14.65 0.40 10.58
C THR A 231 -15.33 1.55 9.86
N GLY A 232 -14.85 1.94 8.68
CA GLY A 232 -15.46 3.00 7.89
C GLY A 232 -16.93 2.74 7.58
N ILE A 233 -17.27 1.53 7.12
CA ILE A 233 -18.67 1.17 6.88
C ILE A 233 -19.53 1.28 8.15
N LEU A 234 -18.97 0.90 9.31
CA LEU A 234 -19.71 0.91 10.59
C LEU A 234 -19.89 2.32 11.17
N ILE A 235 -18.94 3.23 10.96
CA ILE A 235 -18.92 4.56 11.57
C ILE A 235 -19.11 5.70 10.57
N ASP A 236 -19.50 5.40 9.32
CA ASP A 236 -19.68 6.38 8.24
C ASP A 236 -20.60 7.53 8.66
N ASN A 237 -21.64 7.24 9.44
CA ASN A 237 -22.57 8.25 9.96
C ASN A 237 -21.97 9.20 11.03
N VAL A 238 -20.78 8.90 11.56
CA VAL A 238 -20.10 9.66 12.62
C VAL A 238 -18.91 10.44 12.06
N VAL A 239 -18.07 9.77 11.24
CA VAL A 239 -16.89 10.36 10.61
C VAL A 239 -16.87 9.96 9.14
N SER A 240 -17.77 10.56 8.35
CA SER A 240 -17.80 10.36 6.91
C SER A 240 -16.60 11.02 6.23
N GLU A 241 -16.03 10.30 5.28
CA GLU A 241 -15.01 10.85 4.38
C GLU A 241 -15.70 11.79 3.40
N VAL A 242 -15.12 12.96 3.18
CA VAL A 242 -15.64 13.97 2.26
C VAL A 242 -15.62 13.40 0.84
N ASP A 243 -16.80 13.17 0.27
CA ASP A 243 -16.90 12.66 -1.10
C ASP A 243 -16.52 13.75 -2.11
N LEU A 244 -15.28 13.69 -2.58
CA LEU A 244 -14.73 14.63 -3.53
C LEU A 244 -15.55 14.65 -4.84
N THR A 245 -16.20 13.54 -5.24
CA THR A 245 -16.93 13.47 -6.52
C THR A 245 -18.15 14.38 -6.57
N THR A 246 -18.70 14.73 -5.41
CA THR A 246 -19.89 15.58 -5.29
C THR A 246 -19.55 17.04 -5.01
N ILE A 247 -18.36 17.32 -4.50
CA ILE A 247 -17.94 18.66 -4.05
C ILE A 247 -17.21 19.40 -5.16
N ARG A 248 -17.67 20.62 -5.47
CA ARG A 248 -17.07 21.46 -6.51
C ARG A 248 -16.35 22.67 -5.95
N VAL A 249 -16.83 23.19 -4.82
CA VAL A 249 -16.30 24.38 -4.18
C VAL A 249 -16.21 24.20 -2.66
N TYR A 250 -15.33 24.96 -2.02
CA TYR A 250 -15.16 24.93 -0.56
C TYR A 250 -16.47 25.15 0.21
N SER A 251 -17.41 25.96 -0.32
CA SER A 251 -18.70 26.22 0.33
C SER A 251 -19.62 25.01 0.41
N ASP A 252 -19.36 23.96 -0.37
CA ASP A 252 -20.12 22.71 -0.33
C ASP A 252 -19.73 21.85 0.88
N ILE A 253 -18.60 22.16 1.54
CA ILE A 253 -18.08 21.40 2.67
C ILE A 253 -18.70 21.91 3.97
N PRO A 254 -19.48 21.09 4.70
CA PRO A 254 -20.07 21.51 5.96
C PRO A 254 -19.00 21.73 7.04
N THR A 255 -19.10 22.84 7.77
CA THR A 255 -18.14 23.19 8.84
C THR A 255 -18.10 22.19 9.99
N THR A 256 -19.13 21.33 10.11
CA THR A 256 -19.22 20.23 11.09
C THR A 256 -18.09 19.21 10.95
N ILE A 257 -17.47 19.10 9.77
CA ILE A 257 -16.37 18.17 9.49
C ILE A 257 -15.15 18.41 10.38
N TYR A 258 -14.83 19.66 10.71
CA TYR A 258 -13.71 19.94 11.62
C TYR A 258 -14.02 19.51 13.06
N PHE A 259 -15.29 19.59 13.47
CA PHE A 259 -15.73 19.20 14.80
C PHE A 259 -15.74 17.68 15.01
N SER A 260 -15.86 16.88 13.93
CA SER A 260 -15.70 15.42 13.99
C SER A 260 -14.25 14.97 13.77
N ALA A 261 -13.51 15.60 12.84
CA ALA A 261 -12.16 15.20 12.47
C ALA A 261 -11.12 15.39 13.60
N VAL A 262 -11.16 16.51 14.33
CA VAL A 262 -10.16 16.77 15.39
C VAL A 262 -10.28 15.77 16.55
N PRO A 263 -11.48 15.53 17.14
CA PRO A 263 -11.64 14.49 18.15
C PRO A 263 -11.29 13.10 17.64
N ALA A 264 -11.64 12.77 16.38
CA ALA A 264 -11.31 11.48 15.78
C ALA A 264 -9.78 11.26 15.68
N ILE A 265 -8.99 12.29 15.36
CA ILE A 265 -7.51 12.22 15.40
C ILE A 265 -7.02 11.96 16.82
N VAL A 266 -7.56 12.66 17.82
CA VAL A 266 -7.15 12.47 19.22
C VAL A 266 -7.44 11.03 19.67
N VAL A 267 -8.65 10.53 19.38
CA VAL A 267 -9.03 9.14 19.67
C VAL A 267 -8.13 8.16 18.92
N ALA A 268 -7.83 8.41 17.64
CA ALA A 268 -6.94 7.57 16.86
C ALA A 268 -5.53 7.49 17.47
N VAL A 269 -4.96 8.62 17.92
CA VAL A 269 -3.64 8.67 18.56
C VAL A 269 -3.62 7.87 19.87
N ILE A 270 -4.67 7.99 20.69
CA ILE A 270 -4.81 7.20 21.94
C ILE A 270 -4.88 5.71 21.62
N LEU A 271 -5.71 5.32 20.64
CA LEU A 271 -5.86 3.94 20.22
C LEU A 271 -4.57 3.39 19.60
N PHE A 272 -3.84 4.18 18.80
CA PHE A 272 -2.52 3.78 18.29
C PHE A 272 -1.53 3.51 19.43
N ALA A 273 -1.50 4.37 20.45
CA ALA A 273 -0.65 4.14 21.62
C ALA A 273 -1.02 2.86 22.36
N PHE A 274 -2.33 2.62 22.54
CA PHE A 274 -2.86 1.39 23.14
C PHE A 274 -2.46 0.14 22.34
N PHE A 275 -2.80 0.08 21.04
CA PHE A 275 -2.49 -1.09 20.20
C PHE A 275 -0.99 -1.33 20.06
N ARG A 276 -0.17 -0.27 20.02
CA ARG A 276 1.29 -0.40 19.99
C ARG A 276 1.80 -1.12 21.24
N LYS A 277 1.30 -0.73 22.42
CA LYS A 277 1.67 -1.37 23.68
C LYS A 277 1.19 -2.83 23.71
N THR A 278 -0.09 -3.07 23.40
CA THR A 278 -0.68 -4.42 23.45
C THR A 278 -0.06 -5.38 22.44
N LEU A 279 0.24 -4.95 21.21
CA LEU A 279 0.94 -5.78 20.22
C LEU A 279 2.38 -6.07 20.66
N GLY A 280 3.04 -5.12 21.33
CA GLY A 280 4.36 -5.31 21.93
C GLY A 280 4.36 -6.38 23.03
N GLU A 281 3.42 -6.29 23.97
CA GLU A 281 3.25 -7.26 25.05
C GLU A 281 2.88 -8.63 24.51
N PHE A 282 1.95 -8.72 23.55
CA PHE A 282 1.55 -9.99 22.96
C PHE A 282 2.71 -10.66 22.22
N HIS A 283 3.52 -9.89 21.49
CA HIS A 283 4.72 -10.41 20.84
C HIS A 283 5.71 -10.98 21.86
N PHE A 284 5.96 -10.26 22.96
CA PHE A 284 6.86 -10.70 24.02
C PHE A 284 6.37 -12.00 24.68
N THR A 285 5.10 -12.05 25.11
CA THR A 285 4.53 -13.24 25.76
C THR A 285 4.50 -14.45 24.82
N TYR A 286 4.02 -14.28 23.58
CA TYR A 286 3.94 -15.37 22.60
C TYR A 286 5.33 -15.89 22.21
N SER A 287 6.29 -14.99 22.01
CA SER A 287 7.66 -15.38 21.66
C SER A 287 8.37 -16.12 22.80
N ALA A 288 8.20 -15.66 24.04
CA ALA A 288 8.75 -16.30 25.22
C ALA A 288 8.14 -17.69 25.48
N ASP A 289 6.81 -17.84 25.36
CA ASP A 289 6.12 -19.10 25.66
C ASP A 289 6.34 -20.20 24.61
N ILE A 290 6.39 -19.86 23.32
CA ILE A 290 6.40 -20.85 22.23
C ILE A 290 7.81 -21.15 21.70
N TYR A 291 8.67 -20.14 21.65
CA TYR A 291 10.01 -20.29 21.08
C TYR A 291 11.12 -20.39 22.13
N GLY A 292 10.79 -20.12 23.41
CA GLY A 292 11.75 -20.07 24.51
C GLY A 292 12.76 -18.93 24.37
N ASP A 293 13.43 -18.56 25.46
CA ASP A 293 14.42 -17.46 25.53
C ASP A 293 15.62 -17.58 24.57
N SER A 294 15.76 -18.68 23.81
CA SER A 294 17.02 -19.07 23.17
C SER A 294 16.99 -19.30 21.66
N LYS A 295 15.89 -19.06 20.95
CA LYS A 295 15.92 -19.06 19.48
C LYS A 295 15.40 -17.76 18.91
N LYS A 296 16.34 -16.90 18.49
CA LYS A 296 16.10 -15.98 17.38
C LYS A 296 15.52 -16.81 16.25
N LEU A 297 14.23 -16.60 15.97
CA LEU A 297 13.55 -17.17 14.82
C LEU A 297 14.51 -17.09 13.63
N GLU A 298 14.86 -18.25 13.07
CA GLU A 298 15.72 -18.38 11.88
C GLU A 298 15.05 -17.58 10.76
N GLU A 299 15.34 -16.28 10.69
CA GLU A 299 15.03 -15.42 9.55
C GLU A 299 15.66 -16.15 8.37
N GLY A 300 14.82 -16.68 7.45
CA GLY A 300 15.28 -17.53 6.35
C GLY A 300 16.61 -17.04 5.80
N GLU A 301 17.57 -17.96 5.67
CA GLU A 301 18.99 -17.74 5.36
C GLU A 301 19.23 -17.13 3.96
N GLY A 302 18.25 -16.42 3.40
CA GLY A 302 18.44 -15.55 2.27
C GLY A 302 19.46 -14.48 2.61
N GLU A 303 20.41 -14.28 1.71
CA GLU A 303 21.38 -13.20 1.77
C GLU A 303 20.65 -11.85 1.97
N LYS A 304 21.12 -11.01 2.90
CA LYS A 304 20.49 -9.71 3.25
C LYS A 304 21.35 -8.57 2.73
N ALA A 305 20.76 -7.40 2.48
CA ALA A 305 21.53 -6.24 2.01
C ALA A 305 22.59 -5.79 3.04
N GLU A 306 23.86 -5.76 2.62
CA GLU A 306 25.00 -5.38 3.46
C GLU A 306 24.95 -3.91 3.94
N SER A 307 24.42 -2.99 3.12
CA SER A 307 24.18 -1.60 3.53
C SER A 307 23.06 -0.90 2.74
N VAL A 308 22.42 0.11 3.36
CA VAL A 308 21.37 0.93 2.73
C VAL A 308 21.89 1.69 1.50
N LEU A 309 23.14 2.15 1.54
CA LEU A 309 23.76 2.93 0.46
C LEU A 309 24.26 2.07 -0.71
N ALA A 310 24.55 0.77 -0.48
CA ALA A 310 24.96 -0.14 -1.54
C ALA A 310 23.85 -0.41 -2.59
N GLY A 311 22.59 -0.04 -2.28
CA GLY A 311 21.47 -0.19 -3.21
C GLY A 311 20.98 1.09 -3.89
N PHE A 312 21.71 2.21 -3.74
CA PHE A 312 21.50 3.39 -4.58
C PHE A 312 22.20 3.16 -5.92
N ASN A 313 21.44 2.87 -6.98
CA ASN A 313 21.98 2.51 -8.28
C ASN A 313 21.20 3.15 -9.44
N LEU A 314 21.63 2.87 -10.67
CA LEU A 314 20.93 3.34 -11.87
C LEU A 314 19.48 2.84 -11.92
N THR A 315 19.17 1.62 -11.45
CA THR A 315 17.80 1.11 -11.47
C THR A 315 16.89 1.84 -10.49
N PHE A 316 17.40 2.26 -9.32
CA PHE A 316 16.70 3.12 -8.38
C PHE A 316 16.35 4.45 -9.03
N LEU A 317 17.34 5.10 -9.64
CA LEU A 317 17.14 6.39 -10.31
C LEU A 317 16.14 6.27 -11.47
N LEU A 318 16.21 5.21 -12.27
CA LEU A 318 15.22 4.92 -13.31
C LEU A 318 13.82 4.69 -12.74
N GLY A 319 13.68 3.94 -11.65
CA GLY A 319 12.41 3.74 -10.97
C GLY A 319 11.80 5.06 -10.49
N VAL A 320 12.60 5.91 -9.81
CA VAL A 320 12.17 7.25 -9.38
C VAL A 320 11.74 8.11 -10.57
N LEU A 321 12.49 8.10 -11.68
CA LEU A 321 12.12 8.85 -12.89
C LEU A 321 10.78 8.39 -13.47
N ILE A 322 10.52 7.08 -13.51
CA ILE A 322 9.25 6.53 -13.99
C ILE A 322 8.10 6.97 -13.09
N ILE A 323 8.25 6.85 -11.76
CA ILE A 323 7.24 7.28 -10.79
C ILE A 323 6.97 8.78 -10.91
N MET A 324 8.01 9.62 -10.98
CA MET A 324 7.85 11.06 -11.15
C MET A 324 7.13 11.40 -12.46
N ALA A 325 7.43 10.69 -13.55
CA ALA A 325 6.71 10.87 -14.81
C ALA A 325 5.22 10.56 -14.64
N PHE A 326 4.86 9.49 -13.93
CA PHE A 326 3.45 9.17 -13.64
C PHE A 326 2.77 10.21 -12.76
N TRP A 327 3.44 10.70 -11.70
CA TRP A 327 2.93 11.80 -10.88
C TRP A 327 2.67 13.06 -11.73
N ILE A 328 3.59 13.42 -12.63
CA ILE A 328 3.40 14.57 -13.53
C ILE A 328 2.23 14.35 -14.48
N LEU A 329 2.10 13.15 -15.06
CA LEU A 329 0.99 12.80 -15.95
C LEU A 329 -0.36 12.91 -15.23
N LEU A 330 -0.46 12.37 -14.01
CA LEU A 330 -1.67 12.44 -13.19
C LEU A 330 -2.03 13.86 -12.77
N MET A 331 -1.05 14.65 -12.32
CA MET A 331 -1.25 16.07 -11.99
C MET A 331 -1.69 16.90 -13.19
N LYS A 332 -1.31 16.49 -14.42
CA LYS A 332 -1.79 17.09 -15.67
C LYS A 332 -3.15 16.56 -16.13
N GLY A 333 -3.79 15.69 -15.36
CA GLY A 333 -5.10 15.12 -15.68
C GLY A 333 -5.07 14.10 -16.82
N VAL A 334 -3.90 13.50 -17.11
CA VAL A 334 -3.82 12.38 -18.05
C VAL A 334 -4.56 11.20 -17.43
N ARG A 335 -5.66 10.83 -18.07
CA ARG A 335 -6.54 9.75 -17.64
C ARG A 335 -5.77 8.41 -17.65
N LEU A 336 -5.85 7.69 -16.52
CA LEU A 336 -5.46 6.28 -16.39
C LEU A 336 -6.36 5.38 -17.23
#